data_AF-A0A5E4PZF5-F1
#
_entry.id   AF-A0A5E4PZF5-F1
#
_cell.length_a   1.000
_cell.length_b   1.000
_cell.length_c   1.000
_cell.angle_alpha   90.00
_cell.angle_beta   90.00
_cell.angle_gamma   90.00
#
_symmetry.space_group_name_H-M   'P 1'
#
loop_
_entity.id
_entity.type
_entity.pdbx_description
1 polymer ?
#
loop_
_entity_poly.entity_id
_entity_poly.type
_entity_poly.pdbx_seq_one_letter_code
_entity_poly.pdbx_strand_id
1 'polypeptide(L)' 'MILKKMRFARSQRGNIIVVVGEQRFKRTSGYGMKSWWHCIKRSTKGCSASMSLHGGSVVKYNFQHNH' A
#
# COMPACT_ATOMS: atom_id res chain seq x y z
N MET A 1 -15.93 -3.71 15.38
CA MET A 1 -15.26 -3.12 14.20
C MET A 1 -13.86 -3.71 14.11
N ILE A 2 -13.57 -4.53 13.10
CA ILE A 2 -12.26 -5.19 12.98
C ILE A 2 -11.29 -4.18 12.35
N LEU A 3 -10.34 -3.66 13.14
CA LEU A 3 -9.21 -2.88 12.64
C LEU A 3 -8.37 -3.79 11.73
N LYS A 4 -8.41 -3.52 10.42
CA LYS A 4 -7.63 -4.25 9.42
C LYS A 4 -6.14 -3.94 9.69
N LYS A 5 -5.43 -4.88 10.30
CA LYS A 5 -4.05 -4.68 10.76
C LYS A 5 -3.12 -4.39 9.58
N MET A 6 -2.55 -3.20 9.55
CA MET A 6 -1.49 -2.82 8.61
C MET A 6 -0.16 -3.40 9.10
N ARG A 7 0.60 -4.02 8.19
CA ARG A 7 1.92 -4.58 8.47
C ARG A 7 2.87 -4.25 7.33
N PHE A 8 4.13 -4.01 7.66
CA PHE A 8 5.18 -3.95 6.66
C PHE A 8 5.74 -5.35 6.44
N ALA A 9 5.88 -5.75 5.18
CA ALA A 9 6.50 -7.00 4.80
C ALA A 9 7.55 -6.73 3.70
N ARG A 10 8.39 -7.72 3.45
CA ARG A 10 9.31 -7.72 2.31
C ARG A 10 8.78 -8.67 1.25
N SER A 11 8.78 -8.21 0.00
CA SER A 11 8.57 -9.10 -1.14
C SER A 11 9.75 -10.06 -1.27
N GLN A 12 9.56 -11.17 -1.99
CA GLN A 12 10.64 -12.12 -2.33
C GLN A 12 11.81 -11.45 -3.05
N ARG A 13 11.58 -10.32 -3.73
CA ARG A 13 12.59 -9.51 -4.42
C ARG A 13 13.23 -8.43 -3.54
N GLY A 14 13.03 -8.46 -2.21
CA GLY A 14 13.60 -7.50 -1.27
C GLY A 14 12.86 -6.16 -1.12
N ASN A 15 11.92 -5.85 -2.04
CA ASN A 15 11.14 -4.61 -1.94
C ASN A 15 10.21 -4.58 -0.72
N ILE A 16 10.14 -3.44 -0.03
CA ILE A 16 9.19 -3.23 1.07
C ILE A 16 7.78 -3.11 0.49
N ILE A 17 6.85 -3.86 1.07
CA ILE A 17 5.43 -3.82 0.78
C ILE A 17 4.64 -3.57 2.06
N VAL A 18 3.50 -2.92 1.92
CA VAL A 18 2.53 -2.76 3.00
C VAL A 18 1.38 -3.71 2.77
N VAL A 19 1.04 -4.47 3.80
CA VAL A 19 -0.05 -5.45 3.78
C VAL A 19 -1.14 -4.97 4.73
N VAL A 20 -2.33 -4.73 4.19
CA VAL A 20 -3.52 -4.30 4.95
C VAL A 20 -4.59 -5.38 4.78
N GLY A 21 -4.68 -6.30 5.74
CA GLY A 21 -5.45 -7.54 5.59
C GLY A 21 -4.92 -8.38 4.44
N GLU A 22 -5.71 -8.58 3.39
CA GLU A 22 -5.32 -9.35 2.19
C GLU A 22 -4.75 -8.50 1.06
N GLN A 23 -4.76 -7.17 1.23
CA GLN A 23 -4.37 -6.23 0.19
C GLN A 23 -2.90 -5.86 0.35
N ARG A 24 -2.14 -5.96 -0.74
CA ARG A 24 -0.72 -5.64 -0.79
C ARG A 24 -0.47 -4.38 -1.60
N PHE A 25 0.31 -3.48 -1.03
CA PHE A 25 0.70 -2.21 -1.63
C PHE A 25 2.21 -2.16 -1.77
N LYS A 26 2.70 -1.74 -2.94
CA LYS A 26 4.11 -1.47 -3.18
C LYS A 26 4.37 0.03 -3.09
N ARG A 27 5.56 0.41 -2.63
CA ARG A 27 6.01 1.80 -2.66
C ARG A 27 6.23 2.22 -4.10
N THR A 28 5.71 3.38 -4.48
CA THR A 28 5.91 3.93 -5.83
C THR A 28 6.88 5.09 -5.79
N SER A 29 6.72 6.01 -4.84
CA SER A 29 7.64 7.12 -4.63
C SER A 29 7.59 7.56 -3.18
N GLY A 30 8.58 8.33 -2.74
CA GLY A 30 8.49 9.03 -1.46
C GLY A 30 9.37 10.27 -1.48
N TYR A 31 8.89 11.30 -0.79
CA TYR A 31 9.56 12.57 -0.62
C TYR A 31 9.52 12.96 0.86
N GLY A 32 10.70 13.08 1.48
CA GLY A 32 10.82 13.33 2.92
C GLY A 32 10.06 12.27 3.74
N MET A 33 9.16 12.72 4.60
CA MET A 33 8.31 11.84 5.43
C MET A 33 7.13 11.24 4.65
N LYS A 34 6.83 11.71 3.44
CA LYS A 34 5.70 11.24 2.64
C LYS A 34 6.10 10.09 1.75
N SER A 35 5.35 9.01 1.77
CA SER A 35 5.53 7.88 0.84
C SER A 35 4.20 7.51 0.20
N TRP A 36 4.21 7.36 -1.12
CA TRP A 36 3.07 6.92 -1.91
C TRP A 36 3.17 5.43 -2.22
N TRP A 37 2.04 4.76 -2.08
CA TRP A 37 1.89 3.32 -2.21
C TRP A 37 0.69 3.02 -3.08
N HIS A 38 0.82 2.04 -3.96
CA HIS A 38 -0.28 1.60 -4.82
C HIS A 38 -0.43 0.10 -4.75
N CYS A 39 -1.63 -0.39 -5.02
CA CYS A 39 -1.88 -1.82 -5.04
C CYS A 39 -0.92 -2.51 -6.03
N ILE A 40 -0.34 -3.64 -5.63
CA ILE A 40 0.55 -4.42 -6.51
C ILE A 40 -0.18 -4.87 -7.78
N LYS A 41 -1.49 -5.12 -7.70
CA LYS A 41 -2.36 -5.50 -8.82
C LYS A 41 -2.73 -4.31 -9.73
N ARG A 42 -2.23 -3.10 -9.46
CA ARG A 42 -2.44 -1.95 -10.36
C ARG A 42 -1.88 -2.21 -11.75
N SER A 43 -0.70 -2.83 -11.84
CA SER A 43 -0.05 -3.12 -13.12
C SER A 43 -0.69 -4.27 -13.88
N THR A 44 -1.31 -5.23 -13.18
CA THR A 44 -1.84 -6.46 -13.80
C THR A 44 -3.36 -6.43 -13.99
N LYS A 45 -4.09 -5.75 -13.11
CA LYS A 45 -5.57 -5.67 -13.12
C LYS A 45 -6.10 -4.23 -13.16
N GLY A 46 -5.25 -3.22 -13.38
CA GLY A 46 -5.70 -1.81 -13.44
C GLY A 46 -6.25 -1.25 -12.12
N CYS A 47 -5.97 -1.89 -10.99
CA CYS A 47 -6.52 -1.51 -9.69
C CYS A 47 -6.22 -0.04 -9.31
N SER A 48 -7.26 0.73 -8.95
CA SER A 48 -7.17 2.14 -8.54
C SER A 48 -6.78 2.35 -7.08
N ALA A 49 -6.72 1.27 -6.29
CA ALA A 49 -6.39 1.35 -4.89
C ALA A 49 -4.98 1.91 -4.64
N SER A 50 -4.91 2.90 -3.76
CA SER A 50 -3.73 3.69 -3.46
C SER A 50 -3.72 4.15 -2.01
N MET A 51 -2.55 4.45 -1.48
CA MET A 51 -2.36 4.83 -0.09
C MET A 51 -1.16 5.75 0.04
N SER A 52 -1.22 6.69 0.97
CA SER A 52 -0.14 7.62 1.30
C SER A 52 0.17 7.50 2.78
N LEU A 53 1.45 7.28 3.09
CA LEU A 53 1.98 7.27 4.44
C LEU A 53 2.72 8.60 4.71
N HIS A 54 2.55 9.19 5.89
CA HIS A 54 3.49 10.18 6.45
C HIS A 54 4.14 9.58 7.68
N GLY A 55 5.48 9.46 7.69
CA GLY A 55 6.22 9.05 8.88
C GLY A 55 5.81 7.69 9.45
N GLY A 56 5.28 6.78 8.61
CA GLY A 56 4.78 5.46 9.03
C GLY A 56 3.28 5.39 9.29
N SER A 57 2.58 6.53 9.38
CA SER A 57 1.14 6.60 9.59
C SER A 57 0.38 6.78 8.28
N VAL A 58 -0.75 6.07 8.11
CA VAL A 58 -1.62 6.23 6.93
C VAL A 58 -2.36 7.56 7.01
N VAL A 59 -2.09 8.46 6.07
CA VAL A 59 -2.75 9.77 6.00
C VAL A 59 -3.92 9.75 5.03
N LYS A 60 -3.76 9.04 3.91
CA LYS A 60 -4.81 8.88 2.90
C LYS A 60 -4.80 7.46 2.38
N TYR A 61 -5.98 6.87 2.22
CA TYR A 61 -6.14 5.58 1.58
C TYR A 61 -7.37 5.61 0.67
N ASN A 62 -7.26 4.90 -0.44
CA ASN A 62 -8.36 4.51 -1.28
C ASN A 62 -8.30 2.99 -1.42
N PHE A 63 -9.20 2.29 -0.72
CA PHE A 63 -9.32 0.82 -0.77
C PHE A 63 -10.34 0.35 -1.80
N GLN A 64 -10.68 1.17 -2.80
CA GLN A 64 -11.53 0.72 -3.89
C GLN A 64 -10.72 -0.16 -4.84
N HIS A 65 -10.86 -1.47 -4.66
CA HIS A 65 -10.19 -2.48 -5.46
C HIS A 65 -11.16 -3.00 -6.53
N ASN A 66 -10.97 -2.56 -7.77
CA ASN A 66 -11.78 -3.00 -8.92
C ASN A 66 -11.22 -4.29 -9.56
N HIS A 67 -11.07 -5.38 -8.81
CA HIS A 67 -10.29 -6.55 -9.27
C HIS A 67 -10.78 -7.92 -8.83
#